data_AF-A0AAD6JL79-F1
#
_entry.id   AF-A0AAD6JL79-F1
#
_cell.length_a   1.000
_cell.length_b   1.000
_cell.length_c   1.000
_cell.angle_alpha   90.00
_cell.angle_beta   90.00
_cell.angle_gamma   90.00
#
_symmetry.space_group_name_H-M   'P 1'
#
loop_
_entity.id
_entity.type
_entity.pdbx_description
1 polymer ?
#
loop_
_entity_poly.entity_id
_entity_poly.type
_entity_poly.pdbx_seq_one_letter_code
_entity_poly.pdbx_strand_id
1 'polypeptide(L)'
;MAFHRPDSEWRHKKIPWWMRRTASLSPIYKNSGVLLSWFAGKEALELETLSDEEIIDGVSTTLSSFLSQPRKQMSSNSHEVSNGKEKSPGSVVGSSGDDLDALAEPLPSSDTLESAGSPPLQILFAGEATHRTHYSTTHGAYFSGLREASRLLQHYRRAAGV
;
A
#
# COMPACT_ATOMS: atom_id res chain seq x y z
N MET A 1 11.02 -21.49 17.37
CA MET A 1 10.16 -20.95 16.30
C MET A 1 8.79 -21.60 16.39
N ALA A 2 7.74 -20.82 16.63
CA ALA A 2 6.37 -21.30 16.79
C ALA A 2 5.67 -21.47 15.42
N PHE A 3 6.25 -22.31 14.55
CA PHE A 3 5.65 -22.58 13.24
C PHE A 3 5.46 -24.08 13.06
N HIS A 4 4.20 -24.50 13.01
CA HIS A 4 3.81 -25.87 12.72
C HIS A 4 4.23 -26.23 11.29
N ARG A 5 4.93 -27.37 11.16
CA ARG A 5 5.33 -27.94 9.86
C ARG A 5 4.13 -28.10 8.91
N PRO A 6 4.35 -28.11 7.57
CA PRO A 6 3.30 -28.27 6.56
C PRO A 6 2.33 -29.43 6.80
N ASP A 7 2.84 -30.50 7.40
CA ASP A 7 2.25 -31.79 7.71
C ASP A 7 1.67 -31.90 9.14
N SER A 8 1.61 -30.81 9.90
CA SER A 8 1.12 -30.87 11.28
C SER A 8 -0.37 -31.18 11.35
N GLU A 9 -0.73 -32.25 12.08
CA GLU A 9 -2.12 -32.68 12.31
C GLU A 9 -3.00 -31.63 13.01
N TRP A 10 -2.38 -30.64 13.67
CA TRP A 10 -3.05 -29.54 14.37
C TRP A 10 -3.54 -28.42 13.42
N ARG A 11 -3.32 -28.56 12.12
CA ARG A 11 -3.81 -27.60 11.11
C ARG A 11 -5.32 -27.74 10.95
N HIS A 12 -6.06 -26.69 11.28
CA HIS A 12 -7.47 -26.59 10.95
C HIS A 12 -7.62 -26.58 9.43
N LYS A 13 -8.02 -27.72 8.85
CA LYS A 13 -8.13 -27.94 7.39
C LYS A 13 -8.97 -26.89 6.68
N LYS A 14 -9.94 -26.30 7.40
CA LYS A 14 -10.88 -25.29 6.88
C LYS A 14 -10.32 -23.86 6.83
N ILE A 15 -9.29 -23.54 7.62
CA ILE A 15 -8.72 -22.17 7.64
C ILE A 15 -7.76 -22.02 6.44
N PRO A 16 -8.00 -21.07 5.51
CA PRO A 16 -7.10 -20.82 4.38
C PRO A 16 -5.69 -20.49 4.84
N TRP A 17 -4.68 -20.85 4.05
CA TRP A 17 -3.29 -20.71 4.45
C TRP A 17 -2.91 -19.23 4.68
N TRP A 18 -3.41 -18.31 3.86
CA TRP A 18 -3.15 -16.87 3.95
C TRP A 18 -3.73 -16.23 5.22
N MET A 19 -4.76 -16.85 5.83
CA MET A 19 -5.30 -16.43 7.14
C MET A 19 -4.47 -16.90 8.34
N ARG A 20 -3.56 -17.87 8.17
CA ARG A 20 -2.87 -18.52 9.30
C ARG A 20 -1.72 -17.72 9.88
N ARG A 21 -1.21 -16.72 9.15
CA ARG A 21 -0.09 -15.87 9.60
C ARG A 21 -0.51 -14.42 9.85
N THR A 22 -1.80 -14.16 9.82
CA THR A 22 -2.39 -12.94 10.36
C THR A 22 -2.13 -12.86 11.86
N ALA A 23 -1.45 -11.81 12.31
CA ALA A 23 -1.06 -11.67 13.72
C ALA A 23 -2.26 -11.35 14.64
N SER A 24 -3.29 -10.66 14.11
CA SER A 24 -4.47 -10.26 14.88
C SER A 24 -5.65 -9.91 13.98
N LEU A 25 -6.86 -10.23 14.42
CA LEU A 25 -8.12 -9.69 13.90
C LEU A 25 -8.85 -9.05 15.07
N SER A 26 -9.16 -7.75 14.99
CA SER A 26 -9.71 -7.02 16.14
C SER A 26 -10.68 -5.92 15.71
N PRO A 27 -11.72 -5.62 16.51
CA PRO A 27 -12.56 -4.45 16.26
C PRO A 27 -11.74 -3.16 16.29
N ILE A 28 -12.03 -2.22 15.40
CA ILE A 28 -11.34 -0.91 15.37
C ILE A 28 -11.57 -0.07 16.63
N TYR A 29 -12.67 -0.30 17.35
CA TYR A 29 -12.96 0.23 18.68
C TYR A 29 -13.97 -0.70 19.39
N LYS A 30 -14.17 -0.48 20.70
CA LYS A 30 -15.11 -1.27 21.51
C LYS A 30 -16.52 -1.19 20.92
N ASN A 31 -17.15 -2.35 20.71
CA ASN A 31 -18.48 -2.52 20.09
C ASN A 31 -18.56 -2.12 18.60
N SER A 32 -17.43 -2.01 17.88
CA SER A 32 -17.46 -1.81 16.42
C SER A 32 -17.96 -3.05 15.68
N GLY A 33 -18.76 -2.85 14.63
CA GLY A 33 -19.10 -3.88 13.65
C GLY A 33 -18.02 -4.10 12.58
N VAL A 34 -16.93 -3.34 12.64
CA VAL A 34 -15.80 -3.40 11.68
C VAL A 34 -14.60 -4.05 12.35
N LEU A 35 -14.06 -5.09 11.70
CA LEU A 35 -12.83 -5.76 12.10
C LEU A 35 -11.67 -5.29 11.23
N LEU A 36 -10.51 -5.06 11.83
CA LEU A 36 -9.26 -4.75 11.17
C LEU A 36 -8.28 -5.92 11.31
N SER A 37 -7.57 -6.19 10.23
CA SER A 37 -6.55 -7.23 10.12
C SER A 37 -5.41 -6.73 9.25
N TRP A 38 -4.18 -7.11 9.60
CA TRP A 38 -2.99 -6.80 8.83
C TRP A 38 -2.41 -8.07 8.21
N PHE A 39 -2.12 -8.01 6.92
CA PHE A 39 -1.43 -9.04 6.16
C PHE A 39 -0.12 -8.46 5.63
N ALA A 40 0.95 -9.26 5.63
CA ALA A 40 2.25 -8.86 5.13
C ALA A 40 2.95 -10.06 4.48
N GLY A 41 3.91 -9.79 3.59
CA GLY A 41 4.69 -10.85 2.94
C GLY A 41 3.88 -11.68 1.95
N LYS A 42 4.09 -13.00 1.95
CA LYS A 42 3.47 -13.91 0.97
C LYS A 42 1.95 -13.96 1.09
N GLU A 43 1.44 -13.77 2.29
CA GLU A 43 0.02 -13.77 2.61
C GLU A 43 -0.68 -12.53 2.03
N ALA A 44 -0.04 -11.36 2.06
CA ALA A 44 -0.56 -10.15 1.41
C ALA A 44 -0.57 -10.32 -0.12
N LEU A 45 0.51 -10.87 -0.69
CA LEU A 45 0.59 -11.13 -2.13
C LEU A 45 -0.49 -12.12 -2.60
N GLU A 46 -0.74 -13.18 -1.84
CA GLU A 46 -1.85 -14.09 -2.14
C GLU A 46 -3.19 -13.35 -2.09
N LEU A 47 -3.42 -12.57 -1.03
CA LEU A 47 -4.68 -11.85 -0.83
C LEU A 47 -4.98 -10.86 -1.96
N GLU A 48 -3.96 -10.26 -2.58
CA GLU A 48 -4.12 -9.40 -3.78
C GLU A 48 -4.61 -10.16 -5.02
N THR A 49 -4.36 -11.47 -5.11
CA THR A 49 -4.79 -12.32 -6.23
C THR A 49 -6.22 -12.83 -6.12
N LEU A 50 -6.79 -12.81 -4.90
CA LEU A 50 -8.11 -13.36 -4.62
C LEU A 50 -9.23 -12.39 -5.02
N SER A 51 -10.40 -12.95 -5.34
CA SER A 51 -11.64 -12.19 -5.47
C SER A 51 -12.18 -11.78 -4.09
N ASP A 52 -13.05 -10.77 -4.07
CA ASP A 52 -13.68 -10.32 -2.82
C ASP A 52 -14.50 -11.46 -2.19
N GLU A 53 -15.16 -12.30 -3.00
CA GLU A 53 -15.90 -13.47 -2.55
C GLU A 53 -15.00 -14.52 -1.89
N GLU A 54 -13.82 -14.79 -2.47
CA GLU A 54 -12.84 -15.73 -1.91
C GLU A 54 -12.27 -15.20 -0.59
N ILE A 55 -12.04 -13.89 -0.48
CA ILE A 55 -11.61 -13.25 0.76
C ILE A 55 -12.72 -13.35 1.82
N ILE A 56 -13.97 -13.02 1.47
CA ILE A 56 -15.12 -13.09 2.37
C ILE A 56 -15.31 -14.52 2.89
N ASP A 57 -15.29 -15.52 2.01
CA ASP A 57 -15.44 -16.93 2.39
C ASP A 57 -14.30 -17.37 3.31
N GLY A 58 -13.07 -17.02 2.98
CA GLY A 58 -11.89 -17.38 3.77
C GLY A 58 -11.89 -16.77 5.17
N VAL A 59 -12.23 -15.48 5.30
CA VAL A 59 -12.37 -14.80 6.60
C VAL A 59 -13.54 -15.39 7.39
N SER A 60 -14.70 -15.60 6.74
CA SER A 60 -15.92 -16.12 7.38
C SER A 60 -15.72 -17.54 7.90
N THR A 61 -15.08 -18.41 7.11
CA THR A 61 -14.73 -19.77 7.50
C THR A 61 -13.76 -19.77 8.68
N THR A 62 -12.77 -18.87 8.66
CA THR A 62 -11.81 -18.72 9.76
C THR A 62 -12.51 -18.29 11.05
N LEU A 63 -13.32 -17.23 11.01
CA LEU A 63 -14.09 -16.76 12.17
C LEU A 63 -15.02 -17.83 12.73
N SER A 64 -15.74 -18.53 11.86
CA SER A 64 -16.68 -19.58 12.25
C SER A 64 -15.98 -20.77 12.92
N SER A 65 -14.70 -21.01 12.62
CA SER A 65 -13.93 -22.08 13.27
C SER A 65 -13.58 -21.76 14.73
N PHE A 66 -13.49 -20.48 15.11
CA PHE A 66 -13.21 -20.05 16.48
C PHE A 66 -14.47 -19.78 17.31
N LEU A 67 -15.60 -19.50 16.65
CA LEU A 67 -16.87 -19.21 17.32
C LEU A 67 -17.65 -20.51 17.55
N SER A 68 -17.88 -20.87 18.82
CA SER A 68 -18.49 -22.15 19.23
C SER A 68 -19.99 -22.29 18.91
N GLN A 69 -20.63 -21.33 18.23
CA GLN A 69 -22.04 -21.43 17.84
C GLN A 69 -22.28 -20.82 16.46
N PRO A 70 -23.08 -21.48 15.60
CA PRO A 70 -23.63 -20.84 14.42
C PRO A 70 -24.69 -19.84 14.91
N ARG A 71 -24.28 -18.60 15.23
CA ARG A 71 -25.28 -17.53 15.28
C ARG A 71 -25.92 -17.53 13.91
N LYS A 72 -27.24 -17.75 13.86
CA LYS A 72 -28.09 -17.64 12.66
C LYS A 72 -27.47 -16.58 11.76
N GLN A 73 -27.13 -16.96 10.53
CA GLN A 73 -26.76 -16.02 9.47
C GLN A 73 -27.75 -14.87 9.53
N MET A 74 -27.33 -13.76 10.15
CA MET A 74 -27.99 -12.50 9.96
C MET A 74 -27.59 -12.19 8.53
N SER A 75 -28.54 -12.33 7.61
CA SER A 75 -28.40 -11.91 6.22
C SER A 75 -28.19 -10.39 6.19
N SER A 76 -27.00 -9.95 6.60
CA SER A 76 -26.53 -8.62 6.33
C SER A 76 -25.84 -8.72 4.99
N ASN A 77 -26.56 -8.35 3.94
CA ASN A 77 -26.06 -8.30 2.56
C ASN A 77 -25.03 -7.17 2.37
N SER A 78 -24.25 -6.85 3.39
CA SER A 78 -23.34 -5.70 3.47
C SER A 78 -21.99 -6.16 4.00
N HIS A 79 -21.48 -7.28 3.50
CA HIS A 79 -20.07 -7.63 3.64
C HIS A 79 -19.29 -6.72 2.68
N GLU A 80 -19.04 -5.48 3.09
CA GLU A 80 -18.14 -4.60 2.37
C GLU A 80 -16.71 -4.95 2.75
N VAL A 81 -15.96 -5.46 1.77
CA VAL A 81 -14.52 -5.64 1.88
C VAL A 81 -13.86 -4.42 1.24
N SER A 82 -13.00 -3.76 1.99
CA SER A 82 -12.10 -2.74 1.45
C SER A 82 -10.69 -3.31 1.43
N ASN A 83 -10.25 -3.76 0.26
CA ASN A 83 -8.88 -4.20 0.05
C ASN A 83 -8.14 -3.17 -0.80
N GLY A 84 -7.08 -2.57 -0.24
CA GLY A 84 -6.23 -1.65 -0.98
C GLY A 84 -5.35 -2.42 -1.96
N LYS A 85 -5.69 -2.42 -3.25
CA LYS A 85 -4.88 -3.05 -4.31
C LYS A 85 -3.72 -2.18 -4.81
N GLU A 86 -3.30 -1.19 -4.02
CA GLU A 86 -2.20 -0.33 -4.40
C GLU A 86 -0.88 -1.07 -4.21
N LYS A 87 -0.18 -1.32 -5.32
CA LYS A 87 1.17 -1.89 -5.32
C LYS A 87 2.11 -0.84 -4.73
N SER A 88 2.31 -0.89 -3.42
CA SER A 88 3.39 -0.14 -2.77
C SER A 88 4.72 -0.76 -3.21
N PRO A 89 5.65 0.00 -3.82
CA PRO A 89 7.00 -0.50 -4.07
C PRO A 89 7.65 -0.76 -2.71
N GLY A 90 7.63 -2.01 -2.26
CA GLY A 90 8.41 -2.43 -1.11
C GLY A 90 9.89 -2.20 -1.37
N SER A 91 10.66 -1.91 -0.33
CA SER A 91 12.11 -1.71 -0.40
C SER A 91 12.78 -2.80 -1.24
N VAL A 92 13.20 -2.46 -2.46
CA VAL A 92 13.88 -3.38 -3.37
C VAL A 92 15.32 -3.54 -2.90
N VAL A 93 15.78 -4.79 -2.75
CA VAL A 93 17.17 -5.09 -2.40
C VAL A 93 18.09 -4.47 -3.47
N GLY A 94 18.94 -3.53 -3.06
CA GLY A 94 19.86 -2.81 -3.95
C GLY A 94 19.42 -1.38 -4.31
N SER A 95 18.24 -0.94 -3.89
CA SER A 95 17.81 0.46 -4.02
C SER A 95 18.44 1.34 -2.94
N SER A 96 18.68 2.61 -3.26
CA SER A 96 19.22 3.62 -2.35
C SER A 96 18.35 4.89 -2.33
N GLY A 97 18.62 5.80 -1.39
CA GLY A 97 17.95 7.10 -1.35
C GLY A 97 18.15 7.91 -2.63
N ASP A 98 19.20 7.63 -3.41
CA ASP A 98 19.47 8.34 -4.67
C ASP A 98 18.46 7.98 -5.77
N ASP A 99 17.83 6.80 -5.69
CA ASP A 99 16.73 6.44 -6.61
C ASP A 99 15.51 7.33 -6.38
N LEU A 100 15.23 7.69 -5.12
CA LEU A 100 14.14 8.61 -4.77
C LEU A 100 14.43 10.04 -5.25
N ASP A 101 15.70 10.45 -5.21
CA ASP A 101 16.12 11.75 -5.75
C ASP A 101 16.02 11.74 -7.29
N ALA A 102 16.44 10.66 -7.95
CA ALA A 102 16.29 10.51 -9.39
C ALA A 102 14.81 10.54 -9.83
N LEU A 103 13.90 9.93 -9.05
CA LEU A 103 12.45 10.02 -9.27
C LEU A 103 11.89 11.44 -9.05
N ALA A 104 12.58 12.30 -8.31
CA ALA A 104 12.17 13.69 -8.07
C ALA A 104 12.70 14.68 -9.13
N GLU A 105 13.59 14.23 -10.01
CA GLU A 105 14.15 15.05 -11.08
C GLU A 105 13.12 15.31 -12.19
N PRO A 106 12.94 16.57 -12.63
CA PRO A 106 12.02 16.89 -13.69
C PRO A 106 12.57 16.46 -15.05
N LEU A 107 11.68 16.29 -16.03
CA LEU A 107 12.04 16.07 -17.42
C LEU A 107 11.65 17.29 -18.30
N PRO A 108 12.44 17.66 -19.29
CA PRO A 108 13.81 17.18 -19.56
C PRO A 108 14.77 17.54 -18.41
N SER A 109 15.70 16.65 -18.10
CA SER A 109 16.74 16.90 -17.09
C SER A 109 17.63 18.05 -17.55
N SER A 110 18.18 18.81 -16.60
CA SER A 110 19.02 19.99 -16.89
C SER A 110 20.15 19.68 -17.88
N ASP A 111 20.75 18.49 -17.79
CA ASP A 111 21.85 18.05 -18.66
C ASP A 111 21.40 17.83 -20.12
N THR A 112 20.14 17.47 -20.33
CA THR A 112 19.56 17.29 -21.68
C THR A 112 19.06 18.58 -22.32
N LEU A 113 18.91 19.64 -21.53
CA LEU A 113 18.38 20.92 -22.00
C LEU A 113 19.32 21.60 -23.00
N GLU A 114 20.64 21.46 -22.79
CA GLU A 114 21.67 22.10 -23.63
C GLU A 114 21.73 21.53 -25.06
N SER A 115 21.23 20.30 -25.28
CA SER A 115 21.27 19.63 -26.59
C SER A 115 19.97 19.67 -27.39
N ALA A 116 18.82 19.89 -26.74
CA ALA A 116 17.51 19.67 -27.38
C ALA A 116 16.71 20.95 -27.69
N GLY A 117 17.09 22.12 -27.16
CA GLY A 117 16.33 23.36 -27.34
C GLY A 117 14.91 23.30 -26.77
N SER A 118 14.59 22.27 -25.97
CA SER A 118 13.30 22.07 -25.35
C SER A 118 13.15 22.96 -24.11
N PRO A 119 11.95 23.51 -23.84
CA PRO A 119 11.70 24.26 -22.62
C PRO A 119 11.90 23.34 -21.39
N PRO A 120 12.47 23.85 -20.28
CA PRO A 120 12.68 23.05 -19.07
C PRO A 120 11.36 22.75 -18.36
N LEU A 121 11.40 21.85 -17.38
CA LEU A 121 10.27 21.56 -16.47
C LEU A 121 8.96 21.19 -17.18
N GLN A 122 9.03 20.35 -18.22
CA GLN A 122 7.83 19.91 -18.97
C GLN A 122 7.06 18.85 -18.20
N ILE A 123 7.77 18.00 -17.46
CA ILE A 123 7.21 16.96 -16.61
C ILE A 123 7.90 17.07 -15.26
N LEU A 124 7.10 17.10 -14.19
CA LEU A 124 7.56 17.14 -12.82
C LEU A 124 6.93 16.00 -12.05
N PHE A 125 7.64 15.49 -11.04
CA PHE A 125 7.22 14.35 -10.25
C PHE A 125 7.07 14.76 -8.79
N ALA A 126 5.88 14.46 -8.24
CA ALA A 126 5.54 14.62 -6.85
C ALA A 126 4.85 13.34 -6.35
N GLY A 127 4.67 13.23 -5.04
CA GLY A 127 4.12 12.05 -4.39
C GLY A 127 5.11 11.41 -3.42
N GLU A 128 4.64 10.41 -2.70
CA GLU A 128 5.39 9.77 -1.61
C GLU A 128 6.69 9.11 -2.06
N ALA A 129 6.75 8.60 -3.30
CA ALA A 129 7.94 7.96 -3.86
C ALA A 129 9.02 8.96 -4.34
N THR A 130 8.83 10.26 -4.11
CA THR A 130 9.77 11.30 -4.56
C THR A 130 10.37 12.10 -3.40
N HIS A 131 10.19 11.65 -2.15
CA HIS A 131 10.70 12.34 -0.96
C HIS A 131 11.69 11.46 -0.19
N ARG A 132 13.00 11.73 -0.33
CA ARG A 132 14.11 10.94 0.22
C ARG A 132 13.95 10.49 1.68
N THR A 133 13.54 11.38 2.57
CA THR A 133 13.48 11.09 4.03
C THR A 133 12.08 10.76 4.56
N HIS A 134 11.03 10.96 3.77
CA HIS A 134 9.63 10.81 4.20
C HIS A 134 8.83 9.99 3.17
N TYR A 135 9.48 9.03 2.51
CA TYR A 135 8.84 8.20 1.51
C TYR A 135 7.77 7.29 2.14
N SER A 136 6.80 6.84 1.32
CA SER A 136 5.67 6.01 1.76
C SER A 136 4.83 6.66 2.87
N THR A 137 4.74 7.99 2.88
CA THR A 137 3.92 8.73 3.84
C THR A 137 3.12 9.84 3.15
N THR A 138 1.94 10.12 3.70
CA THR A 138 1.09 11.23 3.25
C THR A 138 1.78 12.60 3.39
N HIS A 139 2.56 12.82 4.46
CA HIS A 139 3.26 14.08 4.63
C HIS A 139 4.44 14.23 3.65
N GLY A 140 5.12 13.14 3.31
CA GLY A 140 6.12 13.14 2.23
C GLY A 140 5.52 13.50 0.87
N ALA A 141 4.34 12.95 0.55
CA ALA A 141 3.59 13.32 -0.64
C ALA A 141 3.18 14.79 -0.65
N TYR A 142 2.73 15.32 0.49
CA TYR A 142 2.41 16.73 0.65
C TYR A 142 3.63 17.64 0.42
N PHE A 143 4.76 17.33 1.06
CA PHE A 143 5.98 18.13 0.94
C PHE A 143 6.59 18.08 -0.46
N SER A 144 6.58 16.92 -1.14
CA SER A 144 7.02 16.85 -2.53
C SER A 144 6.09 17.63 -3.47
N GLY A 145 4.78 17.65 -3.20
CA GLY A 145 3.85 18.54 -3.90
C GLY A 145 4.19 20.03 -3.77
N LEU A 146 4.49 20.48 -2.54
CA LEU A 146 4.93 21.86 -2.31
C LEU A 146 6.26 22.18 -3.01
N ARG A 147 7.19 21.21 -3.06
CA ARG A 147 8.48 21.35 -3.76
C ARG A 147 8.28 21.62 -5.24
N GLU A 148 7.48 20.81 -5.93
CA GLU A 148 7.24 20.97 -7.38
C GLU A 148 6.42 22.23 -7.68
N ALA A 149 5.44 22.57 -6.85
CA ALA A 149 4.69 23.82 -6.99
C ALA A 149 5.61 25.06 -6.86
N SER A 150 6.55 25.02 -5.91
CA SER A 150 7.54 26.09 -5.72
C SER A 150 8.51 26.20 -6.89
N ARG A 151 8.94 25.05 -7.44
CA ARG A 151 9.80 24.96 -8.63
C ARG A 151 9.14 25.61 -9.86
N LEU A 152 7.86 25.32 -10.10
CA LEU A 152 7.06 25.96 -11.15
C LEU A 152 6.91 27.46 -10.92
N LEU A 153 6.56 27.88 -9.71
CA LEU A 153 6.40 29.30 -9.37
C LEU A 153 7.68 30.09 -9.62
N GLN A 154 8.84 29.55 -9.23
CA GLN A 154 10.14 30.17 -9.46
C GLN A 154 10.45 30.27 -10.96
N HIS A 155 10.15 29.23 -11.74
CA HIS A 155 10.37 29.23 -13.19
C HIS A 155 9.57 30.34 -13.88
N TYR A 156 8.26 30.43 -13.60
CA TYR A 156 7.41 31.44 -14.23
C TYR A 156 7.68 32.87 -13.75
N ARG A 157 8.09 33.07 -12.49
CA ARG A 157 8.53 34.40 -12.01
C ARG A 157 9.78 34.89 -12.73
N ARG A 158 10.79 34.02 -12.85
CA ARG A 158 12.03 34.32 -13.60
C ARG A 158 11.73 34.63 -15.07
N ALA A 159 10.81 33.87 -15.69
CA ALA A 159 10.38 34.13 -17.07
C ALA A 159 9.61 35.46 -17.22
N ALA A 160 8.89 35.90 -16.19
CA ALA A 160 8.15 37.16 -16.19
C ALA A 160 9.00 38.40 -15.86
N GLY A 161 10.28 38.24 -15.50
CA GLY A 161 11.18 39.35 -15.21
C GLY A 161 10.88 40.11 -13.91
N VAL A 162 10.20 39.48 -12.96
CA VAL A 162 9.88 40.04 -11.61
C VAL A 162 10.52 39.18 -10.52
#